data_AF-A0A939Z9S7-F1
#
_entry.id   AF-A0A939Z9S7-F1
#
_cell.length_a   1.000
_cell.length_b   1.000
_cell.length_c   1.000
_cell.angle_alpha   90.00
_cell.angle_beta   90.00
_cell.angle_gamma   90.00
#
_symmetry.space_group_name_H-M   'P 1'
#
loop_
_entity.id
_entity.type
_entity.pdbx_description
1 polymer ?
#
loop_
_entity_poly.entity_id
_entity_poly.type
_entity_poly.pdbx_seq_one_letter_code
_entity_poly.pdbx_strand_id
1 'polypeptide(L)'
;MIPEYNQQNTRIHNTVVGMLTLASVGTMIESVSQGWEYWVPPLIFVGIVAAWALHLLQYGARTFRENYYLVFSMLLSFYHGVHDTSTFDIVIVSMILMITVTLLRRAGFLNIL
;
A
#
# COMPACT_ATOMS: atom_id res chain seq x y z
N MET A 1 -24.51 -16.39 9.79
CA MET A 1 -24.21 -15.08 9.15
C MET A 1 -22.95 -14.38 9.72
N ILE A 2 -22.20 -14.95 10.68
CA ILE A 2 -21.06 -14.28 11.37
C ILE A 2 -19.65 -14.78 10.94
N PRO A 3 -19.42 -16.05 10.53
CA PRO A 3 -18.06 -16.52 10.17
C PRO A 3 -17.58 -16.02 8.80
N GLU A 4 -18.47 -16.01 7.80
CA GLU A 4 -18.13 -15.70 6.41
C GLU A 4 -17.67 -14.24 6.23
N TYR A 5 -18.28 -13.31 6.96
CA TYR A 5 -17.93 -11.88 6.91
C TYR A 5 -16.50 -11.61 7.43
N ASN A 6 -16.11 -12.25 8.53
CA ASN A 6 -14.77 -12.12 9.09
C ASN A 6 -13.73 -12.74 8.15
N GLN A 7 -14.04 -13.90 7.58
CA GLN A 7 -13.17 -14.57 6.62
C GLN A 7 -12.96 -13.73 5.34
N GLN A 8 -14.00 -13.05 4.85
CA GLN A 8 -13.91 -12.16 3.71
C GLN A 8 -13.02 -10.94 4.00
N ASN A 9 -13.16 -10.30 5.16
CA ASN A 9 -12.31 -9.17 5.54
C ASN A 9 -10.83 -9.54 5.67
N THR A 10 -10.53 -10.70 6.28
CA THR A 10 -9.16 -11.20 6.35
C THR A 10 -8.59 -11.43 4.96
N ARG A 11 -9.35 -12.08 4.06
CA ARG A 11 -8.92 -12.28 2.65
C ARG A 11 -8.61 -10.95 1.96
N ILE A 12 -9.45 -9.94 2.12
CA ILE A 12 -9.23 -8.61 1.55
C ILE A 12 -7.94 -7.99 2.10
N HIS A 13 -7.75 -8.02 3.41
CA HIS A 13 -6.55 -7.44 4.04
C HIS A 13 -5.27 -8.18 3.60
N ASN A 14 -5.31 -9.52 3.49
CA ASN A 14 -4.19 -10.30 2.95
C ASN A 14 -3.85 -9.86 1.53
N THR A 15 -4.85 -9.71 0.67
CA THR A 15 -4.65 -9.26 -0.73
C THR A 15 -4.01 -7.87 -0.77
N VAL A 16 -4.51 -6.93 0.04
CA VAL A 16 -3.97 -5.55 0.10
C VAL A 16 -2.51 -5.54 0.58
N VAL A 17 -2.20 -6.23 1.68
CA VAL A 17 -0.83 -6.27 2.22
C VAL A 17 0.12 -7.00 1.26
N GLY A 18 -0.37 -8.04 0.57
CA GLY A 18 0.39 -8.72 -0.49
C GLY A 18 0.71 -7.80 -1.67
N MET A 19 -0.29 -7.07 -2.19
CA MET A 19 -0.08 -6.09 -3.27
C MET A 19 0.88 -4.97 -2.85
N LEU A 20 0.74 -4.43 -1.63
CA LEU A 20 1.65 -3.43 -1.08
C LEU A 20 3.08 -3.95 -0.95
N THR A 21 3.25 -5.23 -0.61
CA THR A 21 4.58 -5.86 -0.54
C THR A 21 5.23 -5.88 -1.92
N LEU A 22 4.50 -6.31 -2.95
CA LEU A 22 5.00 -6.35 -4.33
C LEU A 22 5.36 -4.95 -4.84
N ALA A 23 4.48 -3.96 -4.62
CA ALA A 23 4.75 -2.57 -4.97
C ALA A 23 6.01 -2.05 -4.26
N SER A 24 6.12 -2.27 -2.94
CA SER A 24 7.26 -1.82 -2.14
C SER A 24 8.58 -2.42 -2.61
N VAL A 25 8.61 -3.72 -2.91
CA VAL A 25 9.82 -4.38 -3.43
C VAL A 25 10.21 -3.82 -4.80
N GLY A 26 9.24 -3.64 -5.70
CA GLY A 26 9.48 -3.01 -7.00
C GLY A 26 10.07 -1.61 -6.87
N THR A 27 9.44 -0.75 -6.06
CA THR A 27 9.90 0.61 -5.80
C THR A 27 11.29 0.65 -5.19
N MET A 28 11.62 -0.25 -4.25
CA MET A 28 12.98 -0.30 -3.66
C MET A 28 14.04 -0.70 -4.70
N ILE A 29 13.74 -1.66 -5.57
CA ILE A 29 14.65 -2.07 -6.65
C ILE A 29 14.85 -0.93 -7.65
N GLU A 30 13.77 -0.28 -8.08
CA GLU A 30 13.84 0.85 -9.00
C GLU A 30 14.60 2.02 -8.40
N SER A 31 14.31 2.39 -7.16
CA SER A 31 14.99 3.48 -6.43
C SER A 31 16.51 3.29 -6.41
N VAL A 32 16.98 2.06 -6.14
CA VAL A 32 18.41 1.73 -6.19
C VAL A 32 18.95 1.74 -7.63
N SER A 33 18.20 1.20 -8.59
CA SER A 33 18.60 1.14 -9.99
C SER A 33 18.73 2.51 -10.65
N GLN A 34 17.85 3.45 -10.28
CA GLN A 34 17.81 4.81 -10.81
C GLN A 34 18.68 5.78 -9.99
N GLY A 35 19.25 5.32 -8.87
CA GLY A 35 20.08 6.14 -8.00
C GLY A 35 19.32 7.32 -7.38
N TRP A 36 18.04 7.11 -7.05
CA TRP A 36 17.23 8.08 -6.33
C TRP A 36 17.69 8.20 -4.86
N GLU A 37 16.82 8.68 -3.97
CA GLU A 37 17.14 8.89 -2.57
C GLU A 37 17.33 7.58 -1.80
N TYR A 38 18.59 7.24 -1.51
CA TYR A 38 18.96 6.07 -0.72
C TYR A 38 18.33 5.97 0.69
N TRP A 39 17.81 7.08 1.23
CA TRP A 39 17.15 7.08 2.54
C TRP A 39 15.69 6.64 2.48
N VAL A 40 15.07 6.60 1.30
CA VAL A 40 13.66 6.21 1.12
C VAL A 40 13.45 4.68 1.14
N PRO A 41 14.29 3.83 0.50
CA PRO A 41 14.13 2.38 0.59
C PRO A 41 14.12 1.82 2.02
N PRO A 42 14.97 2.25 2.96
CA PRO A 42 14.85 1.86 4.37
C PRO A 42 13.50 2.27 4.98
N LEU A 43 12.96 3.43 4.63
CA LEU A 43 11.66 3.90 5.10
C LEU A 43 10.51 3.03 4.56
N ILE A 44 10.56 2.67 3.27
CA ILE A 44 9.61 1.74 2.63
C ILE A 44 9.67 0.38 3.32
N PHE A 45 10.87 -0.12 3.61
CA PHE A 45 11.07 -1.39 4.32
C PHE A 45 10.43 -1.37 5.72
N VAL A 46 10.65 -0.31 6.50
CA VAL A 46 10.01 -0.16 7.82
C VAL A 46 8.48 -0.07 7.69
N GLY A 47 7.98 0.66 6.68
CA GLY A 47 6.56 0.79 6.41
C GLY A 47 5.87 -0.54 6.09
N ILE A 48 6.49 -1.37 5.24
CA ILE A 48 5.92 -2.68 4.90
C ILE A 48 5.99 -3.66 6.07
N VAL A 49 7.07 -3.65 6.87
CA VAL A 49 7.17 -4.46 8.10
C VAL A 49 6.08 -4.05 9.10
N ALA A 50 5.83 -2.75 9.26
CA ALA A 50 4.76 -2.25 10.11
C ALA A 50 3.37 -2.66 9.58
N ALA A 51 3.13 -2.62 8.26
CA ALA A 51 1.89 -3.12 7.67
C ALA A 51 1.63 -4.60 8.01
N TRP A 52 2.65 -5.44 7.87
CA TRP A 52 2.59 -6.85 8.25
C TRP A 52 2.39 -7.05 9.75
N ALA A 53 3.08 -6.30 10.60
CA ALA A 53 2.89 -6.37 12.05
C ALA A 53 1.45 -6.01 12.45
N LEU A 54 0.90 -4.92 11.90
CA LEU A 54 -0.49 -4.53 12.11
C LEU A 54 -1.47 -5.61 11.65
N HIS A 55 -1.20 -6.24 10.51
CA HIS A 55 -2.01 -7.30 9.95
C HIS A 55 -1.97 -8.59 10.78
N LEU A 56 -0.78 -9.10 11.11
CA LEU A 56 -0.61 -10.38 11.81
C LEU A 56 -1.07 -10.30 13.27
N LEU A 57 -0.73 -9.21 13.95
CA LEU A 57 -1.12 -8.99 15.35
C LEU A 57 -2.59 -8.57 15.48
N GLN A 58 -3.28 -8.32 14.35
CA GLN A 58 -4.61 -7.71 14.30
C GLN A 58 -4.69 -6.47 15.20
N TYR A 59 -3.59 -5.70 15.23
CA TYR A 59 -3.42 -4.60 16.16
C TYR A 59 -4.33 -3.43 15.82
N GLY A 60 -4.92 -2.81 16.85
CA GLY A 60 -5.81 -1.66 16.73
C GLY A 60 -7.17 -1.96 16.08
N ALA A 61 -7.91 -0.89 15.79
CA ALA A 61 -9.19 -0.98 15.08
C ALA A 61 -8.98 -1.32 13.60
N ARG A 62 -9.98 -1.96 12.97
CA ARG A 62 -9.98 -2.24 11.52
C ARG A 62 -9.72 -0.98 10.69
N THR A 63 -10.39 0.11 11.03
CA THR A 63 -10.26 1.41 10.36
C THR A 63 -8.85 1.98 10.45
N PHE A 64 -8.14 1.75 11.57
CA PHE A 64 -6.76 2.18 11.75
C PHE A 64 -5.82 1.45 10.77
N ARG A 65 -5.93 0.12 10.66
CA ARG A 65 -5.14 -0.68 9.71
C ARG A 65 -5.40 -0.27 8.27
N GLU A 66 -6.66 -0.06 7.92
CA GLU A 66 -7.06 0.37 6.57
C GLU A 66 -6.54 1.75 6.23
N ASN A 67 -6.60 2.69 7.17
CA ASN A 67 -5.99 4.02 6.98
C ASN A 67 -4.48 3.92 6.79
N TYR A 68 -3.81 3.03 7.55
CA TYR A 68 -2.38 2.80 7.40
C TYR A 68 -2.04 2.30 5.98
N TYR A 69 -2.75 1.29 5.48
CA TYR A 69 -2.53 0.75 4.13
C TYR A 69 -2.76 1.81 3.05
N LEU A 70 -3.78 2.66 3.22
CA LEU A 70 -4.09 3.75 2.28
C LEU A 70 -3.01 4.84 2.27
N VAL A 71 -2.61 5.33 3.45
CA VAL A 71 -1.56 6.34 3.54
C VAL A 71 -0.24 5.79 2.99
N PHE A 72 0.07 4.53 3.29
CA PHE A 72 1.27 3.90 2.76
C PHE A 72 1.23 3.76 1.23
N SER A 73 0.10 3.32 0.63
CA SER A 73 -0.03 3.28 -0.83
C SER A 73 0.06 4.67 -1.46
N MET A 74 -0.50 5.70 -0.83
CA MET A 74 -0.39 7.10 -1.29
C MET A 74 1.06 7.56 -1.32
N LEU A 75 1.83 7.28 -0.26
CA LEU A 75 3.25 7.64 -0.19
C LEU A 75 4.08 6.95 -1.28
N LEU A 76 3.80 5.67 -1.57
CA LEU A 76 4.40 4.95 -2.69
C LEU A 76 4.10 5.66 -4.02
N SER A 77 2.82 5.98 -4.30
CA SER A 77 2.44 6.71 -5.52
C SER A 77 3.13 8.08 -5.61
N PHE A 78 3.19 8.84 -4.51
CA PHE A 78 3.87 10.13 -4.47
C PHE A 78 5.36 10.01 -4.75
N TYR A 79 6.01 8.97 -4.21
CA TYR A 79 7.44 8.76 -4.43
C TYR A 79 7.76 8.59 -5.91
N HIS A 80 7.02 7.74 -6.63
CA HIS A 80 7.17 7.65 -8.09
C HIS A 80 6.82 8.96 -8.80
N GLY A 81 5.81 9.69 -8.32
CA GLY A 81 5.37 10.93 -8.95
C GLY A 81 6.32 12.12 -8.86
N VAL A 82 7.29 12.09 -7.95
CA VAL A 82 8.32 13.13 -7.84
C VAL A 82 9.49 12.90 -8.82
N HIS A 83 9.63 11.67 -9.33
CA HIS A 83 10.72 11.30 -10.22
C HIS A 83 10.27 11.24 -11.69
N ASP A 84 10.82 12.13 -12.52
CA ASP A 84 10.49 12.20 -13.95
C ASP A 84 10.78 10.89 -14.71
N THR A 85 11.72 10.09 -14.22
CA THR A 85 12.12 8.80 -14.81
C THR A 85 11.09 7.68 -14.62
N SER A 86 10.06 7.89 -13.79
CA SER A 86 9.11 6.84 -13.37
C SER A 86 7.69 7.02 -13.96
N THR A 87 7.60 7.59 -15.16
CA THR A 87 6.30 7.93 -15.79
C THR A 87 5.42 6.71 -16.08
N PHE A 88 6.02 5.52 -16.23
CA PHE A 88 5.28 4.28 -16.41
C PHE A 88 4.88 3.65 -15.07
N ASP A 89 5.80 3.57 -14.11
CA ASP A 89 5.56 2.90 -12.83
C ASP A 89 4.59 3.68 -11.94
N ILE A 90 4.53 5.02 -12.05
CA ILE A 90 3.50 5.84 -11.39
C ILE A 90 2.08 5.38 -11.76
N VAL A 91 1.84 4.98 -13.02
CA VAL A 91 0.53 4.50 -13.46
C VAL A 91 0.20 3.18 -12.77
N ILE A 92 1.15 2.26 -12.72
CA ILE A 92 0.98 0.94 -12.08
C ILE A 92 0.72 1.10 -10.59
N VAL A 93 1.52 1.91 -9.89
CA VAL A 93 1.38 2.12 -8.45
C VAL A 93 0.07 2.87 -8.14
N SER A 94 -0.34 3.81 -8.99
CA SER A 94 -1.66 4.46 -8.87
C SER A 94 -2.81 3.49 -9.08
N MET A 95 -2.71 2.54 -10.01
CA MET A 95 -3.71 1.48 -10.16
C MET A 95 -3.80 0.60 -8.91
N ILE A 96 -2.66 0.23 -8.31
CA ILE A 96 -2.62 -0.54 -7.05
C ILE A 96 -3.28 0.23 -5.91
N LEU A 97 -3.05 1.55 -5.83
CA LEU A 97 -3.73 2.42 -4.87
C LEU A 97 -5.25 2.41 -5.08
N MET A 98 -5.72 2.54 -6.33
CA MET A 98 -7.16 2.53 -6.65
C MET A 98 -7.81 1.17 -6.32
N ILE A 99 -7.11 0.07 -6.60
CA ILE A 99 -7.54 -1.28 -6.22
C ILE A 99 -7.62 -1.38 -4.69
N THR A 100 -6.62 -0.87 -3.97
CA THR A 100 -6.61 -0.87 -2.50
C THR A 100 -7.79 -0.11 -1.93
N VAL A 101 -8.06 1.11 -2.41
CA VAL A 101 -9.22 1.92 -1.98
C VAL A 101 -10.54 1.18 -2.24
N THR A 102 -10.67 0.57 -3.42
CA THR A 102 -11.87 -0.16 -3.85
C THR A 102 -12.10 -1.40 -3.00
N LEU A 103 -11.06 -2.21 -2.77
CA LEU A 103 -11.13 -3.43 -1.96
C LEU A 103 -11.46 -3.14 -0.50
N LEU A 104 -10.94 -2.05 0.05
CA LEU A 104 -11.27 -1.60 1.41
C LEU A 104 -12.66 -0.97 1.52
N ARG A 105 -13.41 -0.86 0.40
CA ARG A 105 -14.73 -0.20 0.29
C ARG A 105 -14.71 1.22 0.83
N ARG A 106 -13.58 1.92 0.72
CA ARG A 106 -13.41 3.31 1.15
C ARG A 106 -13.78 4.27 0.01
N ALA A 107 -14.94 4.04 -0.60
CA ALA A 107 -15.40 4.80 -1.77
C ALA A 107 -15.50 6.32 -1.52
N GLY A 108 -15.66 6.76 -0.27
CA GLY A 108 -15.60 8.18 0.09
C GLY A 108 -14.27 8.85 -0.28
N PHE A 109 -13.15 8.11 -0.35
CA PHE A 109 -11.87 8.63 -0.83
C PHE A 109 -11.80 8.74 -2.35
N LEU A 110 -12.51 7.88 -3.10
CA LEU A 110 -12.58 7.96 -4.56
C LEU A 110 -13.27 9.23 -5.05
N ASN A 111 -14.13 9.83 -4.23
CA ASN A 111 -14.83 11.07 -4.59
C ASN A 111 -13.99 12.34 -4.34
N ILE A 112 -12.85 12.22 -3.65
CA ILE A 112 -11.96 13.34 -3.30
C ILE A 112 -10.73 13.36 -4.24
N LEU A 113 -10.56 12.30 -5.03
CA LEU A 113 -9.45 12.07 -5.97
C LEU A 113 -9.91 12.43 -7.38
#